data_AF-A0A3P6Q6T1-F1
#
_entry.id   AF-A0A3P6Q6T1-F1
#
_cell.length_a   1.000
_cell.length_b   1.000
_cell.length_c   1.000
_cell.angle_alpha   90.00
_cell.angle_beta   90.00
_cell.angle_gamma   90.00
#
_symmetry.space_group_name_H-M   'P 1'
#
loop_
_entity.id
_entity.type
_entity.pdbx_description
1 polymer ?
#
loop_
_entity_poly.entity_id
_entity_poly.type
_entity_poly.pdbx_seq_one_letter_code
_entity_poly.pdbx_strand_id
1 'polypeptide(L)'
;MRIRNKWFSDKVFEKITEVDKRIELYKQFSNPGKPVTFNNLDVWQEYQKVRGGLLFNEINTRMEMKISCQKEECKWINYLKYYAYSGHDVNIFSFFAILKLLKSKLVMPDGYVPYAAAIFVELWMNRTEERPYFKVCIYSVSIDKSIVHKSDTIYTITSEIKACAGKTYCELDVFKNISDVVRPNQEMRKVTRKLTFFFS
;
A
#
# COMPACT_ATOMS: atom_id res chain seq x y z
N MET A 1 -8.80 34.85 11.28
CA MET A 1 -8.80 34.79 9.80
C MET A 1 -10.19 34.91 9.16
N ARG A 2 -11.22 34.22 9.66
CA ARG A 2 -12.58 34.20 9.07
C ARG A 2 -13.37 35.52 9.11
N ILE A 3 -13.00 36.45 9.99
CA ILE A 3 -13.76 37.70 10.23
C ILE A 3 -13.61 38.73 9.09
N ARG A 4 -12.56 38.64 8.25
CA ARG A 4 -12.31 39.60 7.16
C ARG A 4 -12.50 39.05 5.75
N ASN A 5 -12.52 37.72 5.57
CA ASN A 5 -12.53 37.11 4.24
C ASN A 5 -13.96 36.70 3.84
N LYS A 6 -14.69 37.61 3.18
CA LYS A 6 -16.07 37.36 2.75
C LYS A 6 -16.21 36.40 1.56
N TRP A 7 -15.14 36.20 0.78
CA TRP A 7 -15.12 35.31 -0.38
C TRP A 7 -14.83 33.84 -0.04
N PHE A 8 -14.29 33.57 1.15
CA PHE A 8 -13.98 32.22 1.63
C PHE A 8 -14.95 31.84 2.75
N SER A 9 -15.87 30.93 2.45
CA SER A 9 -16.85 30.38 3.41
C SER A 9 -16.60 28.90 3.65
N ASP A 10 -17.19 28.35 4.72
CA ASP A 10 -17.12 26.91 5.00
C ASP A 10 -17.68 26.08 3.83
N LYS A 11 -18.75 26.55 3.18
CA LYS A 11 -19.31 25.92 1.96
C LYS A 11 -18.32 25.90 0.78
N VAL A 12 -17.53 26.96 0.61
CA VAL A 12 -16.48 27.00 -0.43
C VAL A 12 -15.36 26.03 -0.05
N PHE A 13 -14.95 26.01 1.21
CA PHE A 13 -13.92 25.10 1.71
C PHE A 13 -14.32 23.63 1.55
N GLU A 14 -15.54 23.25 1.92
CA GLU A 14 -16.09 21.91 1.73
C GLU A 14 -16.06 21.49 0.26
N LYS A 15 -16.48 22.38 -0.64
CA LYS A 15 -16.48 22.11 -2.08
C LYS A 15 -15.07 21.95 -2.65
N ILE A 16 -14.12 22.78 -2.22
CA ILE A 16 -12.71 22.65 -2.59
C ILE A 16 -12.16 21.31 -2.09
N THR A 17 -12.47 20.95 -0.85
CA THR A 17 -12.04 19.70 -0.23
C THR A 17 -12.59 18.49 -0.99
N GLU A 18 -13.86 18.52 -1.38
CA GLU A 18 -14.47 17.46 -2.20
C GLU A 18 -13.78 17.31 -3.56
N VAL A 19 -13.47 18.43 -4.22
CA VAL A 19 -12.75 18.41 -5.50
C VAL A 19 -11.33 17.88 -5.33
N ASP A 20 -10.62 18.30 -4.29
CA ASP A 20 -9.26 17.84 -3.98
C ASP A 20 -9.22 16.33 -3.73
N LYS A 21 -10.15 15.81 -2.92
CA LYS A 21 -10.33 14.37 -2.69
C LYS A 21 -10.50 13.58 -3.99
N ARG A 22 -11.32 14.07 -4.92
CA ARG A 22 -11.53 13.42 -6.23
C ARG A 22 -10.28 13.49 -7.10
N ILE A 23 -9.58 14.63 -7.10
CA ILE A 23 -8.33 14.81 -7.83
C ILE A 23 -7.26 13.86 -7.31
N GLU A 24 -7.14 13.68 -6.00
CA GLU A 24 -6.12 12.80 -5.42
C GLU A 24 -6.41 11.33 -5.69
N LEU A 25 -7.66 10.89 -5.58
CA LEU A 25 -8.05 9.54 -6.01
C LEU A 25 -7.74 9.30 -7.50
N TYR A 26 -7.84 10.34 -8.34
CA TYR A 26 -7.51 10.28 -9.76
C TYR A 26 -6.01 10.35 -10.05
N LYS A 27 -5.24 11.24 -9.39
CA LYS A 27 -3.77 11.36 -9.49
C LYS A 27 -3.05 10.12 -9.00
N GLN A 28 -3.65 9.47 -8.02
CA GLN A 28 -3.15 8.22 -7.49
C GLN A 28 -3.82 7.04 -8.23
N PHE A 29 -4.56 7.35 -9.30
CA PHE A 29 -5.11 6.49 -10.37
C PHE A 29 -5.97 5.32 -9.90
N SER A 30 -6.67 5.46 -8.77
CA SER A 30 -7.61 4.44 -8.29
C SER A 30 -8.62 4.11 -9.40
N ASN A 31 -8.58 2.88 -9.91
CA ASN A 31 -9.41 2.44 -11.03
C ASN A 31 -10.91 2.71 -10.74
N PRO A 32 -11.57 3.65 -11.46
CA PRO A 32 -12.99 3.92 -11.23
C PRO A 32 -13.90 2.87 -11.88
N GLY A 33 -13.38 1.92 -12.65
CA GLY A 33 -14.16 0.76 -13.10
C GLY A 33 -13.78 0.14 -14.44
N LYS A 34 -12.83 0.68 -15.21
CA LYS A 34 -12.35 0.07 -16.47
C LYS A 34 -10.82 0.22 -16.61
N PRO A 35 -10.10 -0.86 -16.93
CA PRO A 35 -8.67 -0.77 -17.23
C PRO A 35 -8.47 0.12 -18.46
N VAL A 36 -7.53 1.06 -18.36
CA VAL A 36 -7.07 1.84 -19.51
C VAL A 36 -6.01 1.02 -20.19
N THR A 37 -6.32 0.55 -21.39
CA THR A 37 -5.38 -0.25 -22.19
C THR A 37 -4.69 0.62 -23.22
N PHE A 38 -3.37 0.50 -23.31
CA PHE A 38 -2.55 1.13 -24.35
C PHE A 38 -1.52 0.12 -24.84
N ASN A 39 -1.49 -0.18 -26.14
CA ASN A 39 -0.62 -1.21 -26.72
C ASN A 39 -0.70 -2.57 -26.00
N ASN A 40 -1.92 -3.03 -25.68
CA ASN A 40 -2.18 -4.26 -24.90
C ASN A 40 -1.62 -4.28 -23.47
N LEU A 41 -1.19 -3.14 -22.94
CA LEU A 41 -0.79 -2.98 -21.54
C LEU A 41 -1.92 -2.35 -20.73
N ASP A 42 -2.22 -2.92 -19.57
CA ASP A 42 -3.03 -2.23 -18.56
C ASP A 42 -2.16 -1.14 -17.93
N VAL A 43 -2.42 0.11 -18.31
CA VAL A 43 -1.67 1.28 -17.85
C VAL A 43 -1.71 1.38 -16.33
N TRP A 44 -2.82 0.97 -15.70
CA TRP A 44 -2.96 1.02 -14.26
C TRP A 44 -2.05 0.00 -13.57
N GLN A 45 -2.00 -1.23 -14.09
CA GLN A 45 -1.09 -2.25 -13.59
C GLN A 45 0.38 -1.83 -13.75
N GLU A 46 0.75 -1.27 -14.89
CA GLU A 46 2.13 -0.79 -15.12
C GLU A 46 2.49 0.38 -14.18
N TYR A 47 1.55 1.28 -13.90
CA TYR A 47 1.78 2.34 -12.93
C TYR A 47 2.00 1.80 -11.51
N GLN A 48 1.23 0.79 -11.10
CA GLN A 48 1.43 0.10 -9.81
C GLN A 48 2.82 -0.52 -9.70
N LYS A 49 3.32 -1.16 -10.78
CA LYS A 49 4.69 -1.70 -10.84
C LYS A 49 5.74 -0.61 -10.59
N VAL A 50 5.60 0.55 -11.23
CA VAL A 50 6.57 1.65 -11.13
C VAL A 50 6.54 2.33 -9.75
N ARG A 51 5.35 2.60 -9.19
CA ARG A 51 5.21 3.40 -7.96
C ARG A 51 5.33 2.58 -6.67
N GLY A 52 4.69 1.41 -6.63
CA GLY A 52 4.60 0.59 -5.42
C GLY A 52 5.26 -0.77 -5.53
N GLY A 53 5.47 -1.26 -6.76
CA GLY A 53 5.96 -2.62 -7.03
C GLY A 53 7.28 -2.93 -6.34
N LEU A 54 8.23 -1.99 -6.35
CA LEU A 54 9.52 -2.15 -5.67
C LEU A 54 9.37 -2.39 -4.16
N LEU A 55 8.61 -1.54 -3.46
CA LEU A 55 8.39 -1.67 -2.01
C LEU A 55 7.63 -2.97 -1.69
N PHE A 56 6.59 -3.27 -2.46
CA PHE A 56 5.77 -4.46 -2.23
C PHE A 56 6.58 -5.75 -2.42
N ASN A 57 7.40 -5.82 -3.47
CA ASN A 57 8.29 -6.97 -3.73
C ASN A 57 9.43 -7.07 -2.72
N GLU A 58 9.95 -5.95 -2.22
CA GLU A 58 10.93 -5.94 -1.14
C GLU A 58 10.33 -6.61 0.12
N ILE A 59 9.11 -6.23 0.52
CA ILE A 59 8.41 -6.84 1.67
C ILE A 59 8.21 -8.35 1.44
N ASN A 60 7.75 -8.76 0.26
CA ASN A 60 7.62 -10.18 -0.09
C ASN A 60 8.95 -10.92 0.05
N THR A 61 10.02 -10.34 -0.51
CA THR A 61 11.37 -10.91 -0.45
C THR A 61 11.85 -11.06 0.99
N ARG A 62 11.61 -10.07 1.86
CA ARG A 62 11.96 -10.18 3.29
C ARG A 62 11.22 -11.31 3.99
N MET A 63 9.93 -11.50 3.69
CA MET A 63 9.15 -12.61 4.24
C MET A 63 9.68 -13.96 3.75
N GLU A 64 9.93 -14.11 2.44
CA GLU A 64 10.47 -15.34 1.86
C GLU A 64 11.86 -15.68 2.43
N MET A 65 12.76 -14.69 2.54
CA MET A 65 14.08 -14.86 3.14
C MET A 65 13.98 -15.28 4.60
N LYS A 66 13.03 -14.75 5.37
CA LYS A 66 12.84 -15.15 6.77
C LYS A 66 12.41 -16.61 6.88
N ILE A 67 11.54 -17.07 5.99
CA ILE A 67 11.06 -18.46 5.94
C ILE A 67 12.16 -19.42 5.50
N SER A 68 12.90 -19.09 4.43
CA SER A 68 13.99 -19.95 3.95
C SER A 68 15.07 -20.12 5.02
N CYS A 69 15.40 -19.03 5.71
CA CYS A 69 16.39 -19.02 6.79
C CYS A 69 15.91 -19.62 8.12
N GLN A 70 14.64 -20.03 8.25
CA GLN A 70 14.25 -20.93 9.33
C GLN A 70 14.68 -22.37 9.07
N LYS A 71 14.82 -22.76 7.79
CA LYS A 71 15.23 -24.11 7.38
C LYS A 71 16.75 -24.24 7.25
N GLU A 72 17.46 -23.13 7.05
CA GLU A 72 18.91 -23.05 6.90
C GLU A 72 19.57 -22.27 8.05
N GLU A 73 20.88 -22.41 8.24
CA GLU A 73 21.60 -21.75 9.34
C GLU A 73 21.97 -20.27 9.01
N CYS A 74 20.97 -19.40 8.90
CA CYS A 74 21.19 -17.96 8.65
C CYS A 74 21.27 -17.15 9.96
N LYS A 75 22.47 -16.82 10.43
CA LYS A 75 22.64 -16.04 11.68
C LYS A 75 22.11 -14.60 11.60
N TRP A 76 22.25 -13.92 10.47
CA TRP A 76 21.99 -12.48 10.39
C TRP A 76 20.49 -12.10 10.38
N ILE A 77 19.64 -12.89 9.73
CA ILE A 77 18.19 -12.58 9.61
C ILE A 77 17.37 -13.17 10.76
N ASN A 78 17.87 -14.22 11.43
CA ASN A 78 17.11 -14.93 12.46
C ASN A 78 16.78 -14.04 13.66
N TYR A 79 17.71 -13.16 14.06
CA TYR A 79 17.49 -12.22 15.16
C TYR A 79 16.67 -10.98 14.76
N LEU A 80 16.53 -10.70 13.47
CA LEU A 80 15.78 -9.53 13.01
C LEU A 80 14.27 -9.79 13.08
N LYS A 81 13.56 -8.96 13.86
CA LYS A 81 12.12 -9.12 14.12
C LYS A 81 11.23 -8.29 13.19
N TYR A 82 11.73 -7.18 12.68
CA TYR A 82 10.97 -6.29 11.81
C TYR A 82 11.89 -5.49 10.88
N TYR A 83 11.30 -5.00 9.79
CA TYR A 83 11.87 -3.97 8.94
C TYR A 83 10.95 -2.75 9.01
N ALA A 84 11.53 -1.56 9.13
CA ALA A 84 10.79 -0.31 9.14
C ALA A 84 11.20 0.53 7.94
N TYR A 85 10.20 0.98 7.18
CA TYR A 85 10.39 1.84 6.02
C TYR A 85 9.70 3.16 6.30
N SER A 86 10.48 4.23 6.43
CA SER A 86 9.93 5.58 6.46
C SER A 86 9.62 6.01 5.03
N GLY A 87 8.44 6.57 4.82
CA GLY A 87 7.97 6.99 3.52
C GLY A 87 6.95 8.11 3.61
N HIS A 88 6.40 8.45 2.46
CA HIS A 88 5.36 9.45 2.31
C HIS A 88 3.99 8.77 2.15
N ASP A 89 2.94 9.57 2.31
CA ASP A 89 1.56 9.22 1.97
C ASP A 89 1.43 8.50 0.62
N VAL A 90 2.16 8.95 -0.41
CA VAL A 90 2.19 8.33 -1.73
C VAL A 90 2.69 6.88 -1.73
N ASN A 91 3.60 6.51 -0.81
CA ASN A 91 4.08 5.14 -0.67
C ASN A 91 3.01 4.24 -0.06
N ILE A 92 2.35 4.73 1.00
CA ILE A 92 1.25 4.03 1.67
C ILE A 92 0.08 3.85 0.70
N PHE A 93 -0.26 4.89 -0.06
CA PHE A 93 -1.31 4.79 -1.06
C PHE A 93 -0.96 3.78 -2.15
N SER A 94 0.27 3.82 -2.68
CA SER A 94 0.70 2.86 -3.71
C SER A 94 0.60 1.42 -3.19
N PHE A 95 0.91 1.19 -1.91
CA PHE A 95 0.73 -0.10 -1.27
C PHE A 95 -0.75 -0.53 -1.23
N PHE A 96 -1.66 0.36 -0.82
CA PHE A 96 -3.10 0.06 -0.82
C PHE A 96 -3.72 -0.04 -2.21
N ALA A 97 -3.16 0.63 -3.21
CA ALA A 97 -3.56 0.51 -4.60
C ALA A 97 -3.33 -0.92 -5.10
N ILE A 98 -2.16 -1.47 -4.81
CA ILE A 98 -1.78 -2.85 -5.14
C ILE A 98 -2.73 -3.85 -4.46
N LEU A 99 -3.07 -3.62 -3.19
CA LEU A 99 -4.04 -4.44 -2.45
C LEU A 99 -5.50 -4.19 -2.84
N LYS A 100 -5.77 -3.22 -3.71
CA LYS A 100 -7.12 -2.79 -4.14
C LYS A 100 -8.01 -2.29 -3.01
N LEU A 101 -7.43 -1.61 -2.02
CA LEU A 101 -8.10 -1.13 -0.80
C LEU A 101 -8.43 0.38 -0.81
N LEU A 102 -8.24 1.07 -1.94
CA LEU A 102 -8.43 2.53 -2.06
C LEU A 102 -9.86 3.01 -1.79
N LYS A 103 -10.85 2.12 -1.89
CA LYS A 103 -12.27 2.41 -1.60
C LYS A 103 -12.67 2.04 -0.17
N SER A 104 -11.76 1.46 0.62
CA SER A 104 -12.06 1.06 1.99
C SER A 104 -12.11 2.31 2.86
N LYS A 105 -13.28 2.59 3.44
CA LYS A 105 -13.48 3.71 4.37
C LYS A 105 -12.65 3.58 5.64
N LEU A 106 -12.22 2.35 5.98
CA LEU A 106 -11.33 2.08 7.10
C LEU A 106 -9.89 2.56 6.82
N VAL A 107 -9.48 2.48 5.55
CA VAL A 107 -8.12 2.82 5.12
C VAL A 107 -8.03 4.28 4.68
N MET A 108 -9.06 4.77 4.00
CA MET A 108 -9.15 6.13 3.45
C MET A 108 -10.54 6.71 3.70
N PRO A 109 -10.88 7.08 4.95
CA PRO A 109 -12.20 7.63 5.27
C PRO A 109 -12.52 8.88 4.45
N ASP A 110 -11.49 9.68 4.19
CA ASP A 110 -11.57 10.95 3.47
C ASP A 110 -10.91 10.92 2.09
N GLY A 111 -10.57 9.74 1.56
CA GLY A 111 -9.81 9.62 0.31
C GLY A 111 -8.30 9.82 0.46
N TYR A 112 -7.84 10.13 1.67
CA TYR A 112 -6.42 10.21 2.04
C TYR A 112 -6.09 9.20 3.14
N VAL A 113 -4.83 8.81 3.17
CA VAL A 113 -4.24 8.15 4.32
C VAL A 113 -4.09 9.20 5.44
N PRO A 114 -4.57 8.95 6.66
CA PRO A 114 -4.39 9.89 7.77
C PRO A 114 -2.92 10.18 8.06
N TYR A 115 -2.64 11.35 8.64
CA TYR A 115 -1.30 11.72 9.03
C TYR A 115 -0.70 10.72 10.04
N ALA A 116 0.61 10.47 9.93
CA ALA A 116 1.34 9.50 10.74
C ALA A 116 0.74 8.07 10.73
N ALA A 117 0.03 7.70 9.66
CA ALA A 117 -0.41 6.33 9.49
C ALA A 117 0.78 5.39 9.29
N ALA A 118 0.65 4.17 9.79
CA ALA A 118 1.62 3.10 9.60
C ALA A 118 0.92 1.83 9.14
N ILE A 119 1.58 1.09 8.24
CA ILE A 119 1.13 -0.23 7.80
C ILE A 119 2.03 -1.26 8.44
N PHE A 120 1.43 -2.29 9.03
CA PHE A 120 2.13 -3.46 9.53
C PHE A 120 1.78 -4.64 8.64
N VAL A 121 2.80 -5.25 8.03
CA VAL A 121 2.67 -6.53 7.32
C VAL A 121 3.37 -7.56 8.18
N GLU A 122 2.58 -8.41 8.82
CA GLU A 122 3.06 -9.43 9.74
C GLU A 122 3.13 -10.78 9.05
N LEU A 123 4.27 -11.46 9.17
CA LEU A 123 4.44 -12.84 8.76
C LEU A 123 4.13 -13.76 9.95
N TRP A 124 3.24 -14.72 9.73
CA TRP A 124 2.79 -15.71 10.70
C TRP A 124 3.07 -17.12 10.19
N MET A 125 3.40 -18.04 11.09
CA MET A 125 3.59 -19.46 10.77
C MET A 125 2.62 -20.29 11.60
N ASN A 126 1.76 -21.07 10.94
CA ASN A 126 0.97 -22.07 11.63
C ASN A 126 1.88 -23.25 11.98
N ARG A 127 2.08 -23.51 13.28
CA ARG A 127 2.98 -24.59 13.75
C ARG A 127 2.41 -25.99 13.52
N THR A 128 1.10 -26.13 13.36
CA THR A 128 0.47 -27.45 13.15
C THR A 128 0.57 -27.88 11.69
N GLU A 129 0.40 -26.94 10.76
CA GLU A 129 0.41 -27.22 9.32
C GLU A 129 1.74 -26.88 8.64
N GLU A 130 2.65 -26.22 9.36
CA GLU A 130 3.89 -25.62 8.83
C GLU A 130 3.66 -24.70 7.62
N ARG A 131 2.50 -24.01 7.62
CA ARG A 131 2.09 -23.11 6.54
C ARG A 131 2.27 -21.64 6.92
N PRO A 132 2.86 -20.81 6.04
CA PRO A 132 3.01 -19.39 6.28
C PRO A 132 1.74 -18.61 5.88
N TYR A 133 1.42 -17.61 6.69
CA TYR A 133 0.31 -16.70 6.51
C TYR A 133 0.81 -15.27 6.69
N PHE A 134 0.08 -14.29 6.15
CA PHE A 134 0.31 -12.89 6.43
C PHE A 134 -0.94 -12.24 7.03
N LYS A 135 -0.70 -11.15 7.75
CA LYS A 135 -1.72 -10.27 8.30
C LYS A 135 -1.34 -8.84 8.02
N VAL A 136 -2.29 -8.03 7.58
CA VAL A 136 -2.08 -6.61 7.32
C VAL A 136 -2.87 -5.81 8.34
N CYS A 137 -2.18 -4.90 9.01
CA CYS A 137 -2.78 -3.96 9.95
C CYS A 137 -2.45 -2.53 9.57
N ILE A 138 -3.31 -1.60 9.97
CA ILE A 138 -3.12 -0.16 9.83
C ILE A 138 -3.22 0.50 11.19
N TYR A 139 -2.27 1.39 11.47
CA TYR A 139 -2.39 2.40 12.51
C TYR A 139 -2.71 3.72 11.82
N SER A 140 -3.70 4.45 12.32
CA SER A 140 -4.04 5.77 11.81
C SER A 140 -4.67 6.62 12.92
N VAL A 141 -4.22 7.86 13.04
CA VAL A 141 -4.80 8.83 13.96
C VAL A 141 -5.86 9.62 13.20
N SER A 142 -7.14 9.36 13.46
CA SER A 142 -8.22 10.21 12.93
C SER A 142 -8.31 11.49 13.77
N ILE A 143 -8.29 12.64 13.09
CA ILE A 143 -8.53 13.96 13.73
C ILE A 143 -10.04 14.18 13.95
N ASP A 144 -10.88 13.49 13.19
CA ASP A 144 -12.34 13.55 13.34
C ASP A 144 -12.85 12.49 14.32
N LYS A 145 -13.44 12.95 15.44
CA LYS A 145 -14.05 12.13 16.49
C LYS A 145 -15.39 11.50 16.08
N SER A 146 -15.96 11.90 14.95
CA SER A 146 -17.24 11.38 14.43
C SER A 146 -17.08 10.09 13.61
N ILE A 147 -15.89 9.87 13.05
CA ILE A 147 -15.50 8.59 12.44
C ILE A 147 -14.93 7.72 13.55
N VAL A 148 -15.40 6.47 13.61
CA VAL A 148 -15.19 5.46 14.66
C VAL A 148 -13.70 5.04 14.76
N HIS A 149 -12.82 5.96 15.13
CA HIS A 149 -11.44 5.68 15.53
C HIS A 149 -11.21 6.32 16.89
N LYS A 150 -11.91 5.78 17.89
CA LYS A 150 -11.60 6.04 19.30
C LYS A 150 -10.21 5.43 19.57
N SER A 151 -9.23 6.29 19.79
CA SER A 151 -7.87 6.03 20.33
C SER A 151 -6.87 5.32 19.41
N ASP A 152 -5.59 5.55 19.69
CA ASP A 152 -4.35 4.98 19.12
C ASP A 152 -4.39 3.45 19.00
N THR A 153 -5.14 2.92 18.04
CA THR A 153 -5.39 1.48 17.90
C THR A 153 -4.96 0.99 16.52
N ILE A 154 -4.41 -0.22 16.51
CA ILE A 154 -3.99 -0.92 15.30
C ILE A 154 -5.18 -1.76 14.82
N TYR A 155 -5.67 -1.49 13.61
CA TYR A 155 -6.80 -2.20 13.00
C TYR A 155 -6.30 -3.25 12.02
N THR A 156 -6.87 -4.45 12.07
CA THR A 156 -6.58 -5.48 11.05
C THR A 156 -7.44 -5.25 9.82
N ILE A 157 -6.81 -5.22 8.64
CA ILE A 157 -7.46 -4.97 7.35
C ILE A 157 -7.28 -6.11 6.35
N THR A 158 -6.68 -7.23 6.76
CA THR A 158 -6.48 -8.41 5.91
C THR A 158 -7.77 -8.89 5.25
N SER A 159 -8.89 -8.85 5.98
CA SER A 159 -10.20 -9.31 5.52
C SER A 159 -10.78 -8.46 4.39
N GLU A 160 -10.36 -7.20 4.25
CA GLU A 160 -10.77 -6.30 3.17
C GLU A 160 -10.13 -6.69 1.83
N ILE A 161 -9.03 -7.45 1.87
CA ILE A 161 -8.37 -7.96 0.66
C ILE A 161 -9.25 -9.08 0.10
N LYS A 162 -9.88 -8.84 -1.06
CA LYS A 162 -10.81 -9.80 -1.70
C LYS A 162 -10.24 -11.22 -1.82
N ALA A 163 -8.95 -11.32 -2.17
CA ALA A 163 -8.26 -12.61 -2.34
C ALA A 163 -8.11 -13.41 -1.03
N CYS A 164 -8.25 -12.75 0.13
CA CYS A 164 -8.18 -13.38 1.45
C CYS A 164 -9.53 -13.90 1.96
N ALA A 165 -10.61 -13.76 1.18
CA ALA A 165 -11.94 -14.30 1.47
C ALA A 165 -12.47 -13.95 2.88
N GLY A 166 -12.20 -12.73 3.35
CA GLY A 166 -12.67 -12.24 4.66
C GLY A 166 -11.90 -12.79 5.87
N LYS A 167 -10.83 -13.57 5.68
CA LYS A 167 -10.02 -14.12 6.77
C LYS A 167 -9.10 -13.07 7.40
N THR A 168 -8.89 -13.18 8.72
CA THR A 168 -7.94 -12.34 9.48
C THR A 168 -6.49 -12.63 9.11
N TYR A 169 -6.18 -13.90 8.86
CA TYR A 169 -4.88 -14.39 8.38
C TYR A 169 -5.07 -14.93 6.97
N CYS A 170 -4.21 -14.49 6.05
CA CYS A 170 -4.31 -14.84 4.64
C CYS A 170 -3.09 -15.67 4.23
N GLU A 171 -3.28 -16.63 3.35
CA GLU A 171 -2.19 -17.51 2.89
C GLU A 171 -1.09 -16.68 2.23
N LEU A 172 0.18 -16.96 2.54
CA LEU A 172 1.29 -16.16 2.02
C LEU A 172 1.37 -16.18 0.49
N ASP A 173 0.94 -17.28 -0.15
CA ASP A 173 0.89 -17.41 -1.61
C ASP A 173 0.00 -16.33 -2.27
N VAL A 174 -1.04 -15.85 -1.57
CA VAL A 174 -1.85 -14.72 -2.05
C VAL A 174 -1.01 -13.45 -2.13
N PHE A 175 -0.19 -13.17 -1.11
CA PHE A 175 0.71 -12.01 -1.11
C PHE A 175 1.75 -12.13 -2.22
N LYS A 176 2.34 -13.33 -2.38
CA LYS A 176 3.31 -13.63 -3.43
C LYS A 176 2.74 -13.44 -4.82
N ASN A 177 1.54 -13.96 -5.09
CA ASN A 177 0.86 -13.79 -6.37
C ASN A 177 0.61 -12.32 -6.69
N ILE A 178 0.20 -11.52 -5.71
CA ILE A 178 0.06 -10.07 -5.88
C ILE A 178 1.42 -9.43 -6.17
N SER A 179 2.47 -9.82 -5.43
CA SER A 179 3.83 -9.33 -5.60
C SER A 179 4.37 -9.58 -7.01
N ASP A 180 4.15 -10.78 -7.55
CA ASP A 180 4.60 -11.18 -8.88
C ASP A 180 3.91 -10.39 -9.99
N VAL A 181 2.60 -10.11 -9.84
CA VAL A 181 1.82 -9.28 -10.77
C VAL A 181 2.35 -7.84 -10.85
N VAL A 182 2.85 -7.31 -9.73
CA VAL A 182 3.36 -5.92 -9.62
C VAL A 182 4.88 -5.84 -9.61
N ARG A 183 5.57 -6.94 -9.89
CA ARG A 183 7.03 -6.95 -9.99
C ARG A 183 7.46 -6.15 -11.23
N PRO A 184 8.40 -5.20 -11.10
CA PRO A 184 8.95 -4.54 -12.27
C PRO A 184 9.58 -5.56 -13.23
N ASN A 185 9.26 -5.45 -14.52
CA ASN A 185 9.71 -6.40 -15.55
C ASN A 185 11.24 -6.38 -15.74
N GLN A 186 11.91 -5.31 -15.31
CA GLN A 186 13.36 -5.14 -15.41
C GLN A 186 13.92 -4.54 -14.12
N GLU A 187 15.12 -4.99 -13.75
CA GLU A 187 15.90 -4.35 -12.69
C GLU A 187 16.27 -2.92 -13.09
N MET A 188 16.16 -1.98 -12.15
CA MET A 188 16.48 -0.57 -12.39
C MET A 188 17.88 -0.37 -13.00
N ARG A 189 18.88 -1.16 -12.57
CA ARG A 189 20.26 -1.08 -13.09
C ARG A 189 20.38 -1.33 -14.59
N LYS A 190 19.52 -2.19 -15.17
CA LYS A 190 19.54 -2.50 -16.61
C LYS A 190 18.89 -1.39 -17.44
N VAL A 191 17.94 -0.65 -16.86
CA VAL A 191 17.29 0.51 -17.50
C VAL A 191 18.25 1.70 -17.54
N THR A 192 18.97 1.98 -16.45
CA THR A 192 19.91 3.12 -16.37
C THR A 192 21.06 3.00 -17.38
N ARG A 193 21.54 1.79 -17.68
CA ARG A 193 22.60 1.58 -18.70
C ARG A 193 22.16 1.80 -20.14
N LYS A 194 20.85 1.77 -20.43
CA LYS A 194 20.31 2.07 -21.77
C LYS A 194 20.04 3.56 -21.99
N LEU A 195 20.07 4.37 -20.93
CA LEU A 195 19.83 5.81 -20.94
C LEU A 195 21.12 6.62 -20.79
N THR A 196 22.26 6.10 -21.27
CA THR A 196 23.41 6.94 -21.59
C THR A 196 23.01 7.81 -22.77
N PHE A 197 22.31 8.91 -22.48
CA PHE A 197 22.07 9.99 -23.41
C PHE A 197 23.43 10.46 -23.92
N PHE A 198 23.57 10.45 -25.24
CA PHE A 198 24.58 11.22 -25.96
C PHE A 198 24.44 12.69 -25.54
N PHE A 199 25.28 13.13 -24.61
CA PHE A 199 25.74 14.51 -24.61
C PHE A 199 27.01 14.53 -25.44
N SER A 200 26.82 14.78 -26.74
CA SER A 200 27.84 15.24 -27.68
C SER A 200 27.60 16.71 -27.93
#